data_AF-A0A022KYG7-F1
#
_entry.id   AF-A0A022KYG7-F1
#
_cell.length_a   1.000
_cell.length_b   1.000
_cell.length_c   1.000
_cell.angle_alpha   90.00
_cell.angle_beta   90.00
_cell.angle_gamma   90.00
#
_symmetry.space_group_name_H-M   'P 1'
#
loop_
_entity.id
_entity.type
_entity.pdbx_description
1 polymer ?
#
loop_
_entity_poly.entity_id
_entity_poly.type
_entity_poly.pdbx_seq_one_letter_code
_entity_poly.pdbx_strand_id
1 'polypeptide(L)'
;MSSSHPRADGPRRRRFTPEQKLAHLAAYEEACEQQQGGAYLRREGLYSSLITEWRRLRDAGVLQGKQPGQAVGRPSKEQAEIARLRRELDQTRQRLDRTETALEIMGKARALLEDISESADTETKRKKR
;
A
#
# COMPACT_ATOMS: atom_id res chain seq x y z
N MET A 1 -9.01 -37.87 -33.41
CA MET A 1 -8.77 -36.93 -34.52
C MET A 1 -8.24 -35.64 -33.91
N SER A 2 -6.92 -35.45 -33.93
CA SER A 2 -6.27 -34.29 -33.32
C SER A 2 -6.56 -33.05 -34.14
N SER A 3 -7.27 -32.08 -33.56
CA SER A 3 -7.50 -30.76 -34.15
C SER A 3 -6.19 -29.97 -34.14
N SER A 4 -5.44 -30.07 -35.24
CA SER A 4 -4.31 -29.19 -35.52
C SER A 4 -4.85 -27.77 -35.71
N HIS A 5 -4.68 -26.91 -34.70
CA HIS A 5 -5.06 -25.51 -34.82
C HIS A 5 -4.03 -24.79 -35.70
N PRO A 6 -4.45 -24.04 -36.73
CA PRO A 6 -3.58 -23.43 -37.74
C PRO A 6 -2.64 -22.32 -37.23
N ARG A 7 -2.55 -22.11 -35.90
CA ARG A 7 -1.67 -21.13 -35.24
C ARG A 7 -0.92 -21.72 -34.03
N ALA A 8 -0.56 -23.01 -34.08
CA ALA A 8 0.22 -23.63 -33.01
C ALA A 8 1.59 -22.95 -32.78
N ASP A 9 2.16 -22.34 -33.83
CA ASP A 9 3.44 -21.60 -33.84
C ASP A 9 3.31 -20.07 -33.72
N GLY A 10 2.11 -19.54 -33.39
CA GLY A 10 1.93 -18.10 -33.18
C GLY A 10 2.56 -17.58 -31.88
N PRO A 11 2.82 -16.27 -31.74
CA PRO A 11 3.33 -15.67 -30.51
C PRO A 11 2.45 -16.06 -29.30
N ARG A 12 3.02 -16.82 -28.36
CA ARG A 12 2.31 -17.24 -27.15
C ARG A 12 2.26 -16.07 -26.16
N ARG A 13 1.05 -15.69 -25.74
CA ARG A 13 0.86 -14.73 -24.65
C ARG A 13 1.52 -15.27 -23.36
N ARG A 14 2.43 -14.50 -22.76
CA ARG A 14 3.07 -14.83 -21.47
C ARG A 14 1.97 -15.02 -20.41
N ARG A 15 1.99 -16.15 -19.71
CA ARG A 15 1.10 -16.45 -18.59
C ARG A 15 1.90 -16.43 -17.30
N PHE A 16 1.38 -15.75 -16.28
CA PHE A 16 2.00 -15.67 -14.97
C PHE A 16 1.26 -16.57 -13.98
N THR A 17 2.00 -17.39 -13.25
CA THR A 17 1.46 -18.12 -12.09
C THR A 17 1.11 -17.14 -10.97
N PRO A 18 0.22 -17.50 -10.03
CA PRO A 18 -0.08 -16.68 -8.86
C PRO A 18 1.19 -16.26 -8.08
N GLU A 19 2.12 -17.21 -7.92
CA GLU A 19 3.41 -16.98 -7.27
C GLU A 19 4.29 -15.98 -8.03
N GLN A 20 4.39 -16.11 -9.36
CA GLN A 20 5.12 -15.14 -10.18
C GLN A 20 4.52 -13.74 -10.08
N LYS A 21 3.18 -13.63 -10.02
CA LYS A 21 2.53 -12.33 -9.83
C LYS A 21 2.92 -11.70 -8.48
N LEU A 22 2.92 -12.49 -7.41
CA LEU A 22 3.32 -12.02 -6.08
C LEU A 22 4.80 -11.65 -6.02
N ALA A 23 5.68 -12.46 -6.61
CA ALA A 23 7.11 -12.16 -6.71
C ALA A 23 7.36 -10.85 -7.47
N HIS A 24 6.68 -10.66 -8.60
CA HIS A 24 6.81 -9.42 -9.36
C HIS A 24 6.26 -8.19 -8.62
N LEU A 25 5.20 -8.35 -7.81
CA LEU A 25 4.70 -7.26 -6.95
C LEU A 25 5.72 -6.88 -5.88
N ALA A 26 6.29 -7.86 -5.19
CA ALA A 26 7.29 -7.62 -4.14
C ALA A 26 8.53 -6.91 -4.70
N ALA A 27 9.09 -7.42 -5.81
CA ALA A 27 10.24 -6.82 -6.46
C ALA A 27 9.93 -5.42 -7.05
N TYR A 28 8.70 -5.20 -7.53
CA TYR A 28 8.27 -3.86 -7.97
C TYR A 28 8.19 -2.88 -6.80
N GLU A 29 7.65 -3.31 -5.65
CA GLU A 29 7.50 -2.49 -4.44
C GLU A 29 8.88 -2.11 -3.87
N GLU A 30 9.81 -3.07 -3.78
CA GLU A 30 11.21 -2.82 -3.41
C GLU A 30 11.90 -1.86 -4.40
N ALA A 31 11.72 -2.07 -5.71
CA ALA A 31 12.26 -1.15 -6.71
C ALA A 31 11.66 0.26 -6.58
N CYS A 32 10.41 0.40 -6.12
CA CYS A 32 9.79 1.70 -5.87
C CYS A 32 10.43 2.45 -4.70
N GLU A 33 10.86 1.75 -3.65
CA GLU A 33 11.59 2.36 -2.52
C GLU A 33 12.90 3.02 -2.97
N GLN A 34 13.53 2.45 -4.00
CA GLN A 34 14.76 2.98 -4.63
C GLN A 34 14.47 3.89 -5.83
N GLN A 35 13.23 4.31 -6.06
CA GLN A 35 12.80 5.14 -7.20
C GLN A 35 13.08 4.49 -8.58
N GLN A 36 13.24 3.16 -8.63
CA GLN A 36 13.56 2.37 -9.81
C GLN A 36 12.37 1.57 -10.37
N GLY A 37 11.16 1.73 -9.83
CA GLY A 37 9.98 0.96 -10.26
C GLY A 37 9.70 1.03 -11.77
N GLY A 38 9.85 2.21 -12.39
CA GLY A 38 9.70 2.34 -13.85
C GLY A 38 10.78 1.62 -14.66
N ALA A 39 12.01 1.55 -14.14
CA ALA A 39 13.08 0.78 -14.76
C ALA A 39 12.82 -0.72 -14.66
N TYR A 40 12.35 -1.18 -13.50
CA TYR A 40 11.96 -2.57 -13.28
C TYR A 40 10.87 -3.03 -14.26
N LEU A 41 9.80 -2.23 -14.44
CA LEU A 41 8.73 -2.54 -15.39
C LEU A 41 9.23 -2.73 -16.83
N ARG A 42 10.15 -1.87 -17.28
CA ARG A 42 10.73 -1.97 -18.63
C ARG A 42 11.60 -3.21 -18.77
N ARG A 43 12.41 -3.55 -17.75
CA ARG A 43 13.26 -4.75 -17.77
C ARG A 43 12.43 -6.04 -17.82
N GLU A 44 11.35 -6.09 -17.05
CA GLU A 44 10.47 -7.27 -16.98
C GLU A 44 9.43 -7.35 -18.10
N GLY A 45 9.30 -6.29 -18.91
CA GLY A 45 8.27 -6.16 -19.95
C GLY A 45 6.85 -6.07 -19.38
N LEU A 46 6.70 -5.48 -18.20
CA LEU A 46 5.44 -5.35 -17.48
C LEU A 46 4.83 -3.96 -17.65
N TYR A 47 3.51 -3.90 -17.71
CA TYR A 47 2.76 -2.64 -17.73
C TYR A 47 2.23 -2.31 -16.34
N SER A 48 2.10 -1.01 -16.03
CA SER A 48 1.62 -0.53 -14.72
C SER A 48 0.18 -0.97 -14.41
N SER A 49 -0.65 -1.18 -15.44
CA SER A 49 -2.00 -1.74 -15.29
C SER A 49 -1.98 -3.16 -14.71
N LEU A 50 -0.99 -3.98 -15.11
CA LEU A 50 -0.82 -5.35 -14.63
C LEU A 50 -0.47 -5.36 -13.14
N ILE A 51 0.44 -4.48 -12.72
CA ILE A 51 0.79 -4.31 -11.30
C ILE A 51 -0.43 -3.86 -10.50
N THR A 52 -1.19 -2.89 -11.01
CA THR A 52 -2.42 -2.41 -10.35
C THR A 52 -3.44 -3.53 -10.19
N GLU A 53 -3.66 -4.33 -11.23
CA GLU A 53 -4.56 -5.48 -11.19
C GLU A 53 -4.08 -6.52 -10.17
N TRP A 54 -2.80 -6.86 -10.18
CA TRP A 54 -2.25 -7.86 -9.28
C TRP A 54 -2.28 -7.41 -7.83
N ARG A 55 -2.06 -6.11 -7.53
CA ARG A 55 -2.29 -5.59 -6.17
C ARG A 55 -3.73 -5.79 -5.74
N ARG A 56 -4.70 -5.46 -6.60
CA ARG A 56 -6.12 -5.69 -6.28
C ARG A 56 -6.41 -7.17 -5.99
N LEU A 57 -5.83 -8.09 -6.77
CA LEU A 57 -5.99 -9.53 -6.55
C LEU A 57 -5.30 -10.01 -5.27
N ARG A 58 -4.14 -9.46 -4.91
CA ARG A 58 -3.43 -9.71 -3.65
C ARG A 58 -4.25 -9.22 -2.46
N ASP A 59 -4.72 -7.98 -2.49
CA ASP A 59 -5.46 -7.35 -1.40
C ASP A 59 -6.79 -8.08 -1.12
N ALA A 60 -7.41 -8.60 -2.18
CA ALA A 60 -8.59 -9.46 -2.09
C ALA A 60 -8.27 -10.93 -1.75
N GLY A 61 -7.01 -11.29 -1.51
CA GLY A 61 -6.61 -12.65 -1.13
C GLY A 61 -6.80 -13.70 -2.23
N VAL A 62 -7.00 -13.29 -3.48
CA VAL A 62 -7.27 -14.22 -4.60
C VAL A 62 -6.02 -14.99 -5.01
N LEU A 63 -4.84 -14.39 -4.83
CA LEU A 63 -3.56 -14.99 -5.20
C LEU A 63 -3.01 -15.98 -4.16
N GLN A 64 -3.50 -15.94 -2.91
CA GLN A 64 -3.01 -16.78 -1.83
C GLN A 64 -3.53 -18.22 -1.94
N GLY A 65 -2.66 -19.21 -1.71
CA GLY A 65 -3.02 -20.64 -1.71
C GLY A 65 -3.38 -21.24 -3.08
N LYS A 66 -3.18 -20.51 -4.19
CA LYS A 66 -3.45 -21.01 -5.54
C LYS A 66 -2.24 -21.76 -6.10
N GLN A 67 -2.47 -23.02 -6.51
CA GLN A 67 -1.46 -23.83 -7.18
C GLN A 67 -1.17 -23.33 -8.60
N PRO A 68 0.05 -23.57 -9.14
CA PRO A 68 0.37 -23.30 -10.55
C PRO A 68 -0.65 -23.95 -11.48
N GLY A 69 -1.21 -23.16 -12.41
CA GLY A 69 -2.21 -23.64 -13.38
C GLY A 69 -3.68 -23.47 -12.96
N GLN A 70 -3.97 -23.11 -11.71
CA GLN A 70 -5.33 -22.71 -11.33
C GLN A 70 -5.69 -21.35 -11.94
N ALA A 71 -6.90 -21.27 -12.48
CA ALA A 71 -7.42 -20.01 -13.02
C ALA A 71 -7.56 -18.98 -11.88
N VAL A 72 -6.87 -17.86 -12.02
CA VAL A 72 -7.07 -16.68 -11.17
C VAL A 72 -8.30 -15.94 -11.69
N GLY A 73 -9.43 -16.12 -11.02
CA GLY A 73 -10.70 -15.49 -11.38
C GLY A 73 -10.92 -14.14 -10.70
N ARG A 74 -12.12 -13.59 -10.89
CA ARG A 74 -12.59 -12.41 -10.17
C ARG A 74 -12.68 -12.73 -8.66
N PRO A 75 -12.37 -11.77 -7.77
CA PRO A 75 -12.61 -11.95 -6.33
C PRO A 75 -14.06 -12.35 -6.03
N SER A 76 -14.26 -13.24 -5.05
CA SER A 76 -15.59 -13.52 -4.51
C SER A 76 -16.18 -12.28 -3.83
N LYS A 77 -17.49 -12.29 -3.55
CA LYS A 77 -18.14 -11.19 -2.81
C LYS A 77 -17.49 -10.97 -1.44
N GLU A 78 -17.26 -12.05 -0.71
CA GLU A 78 -16.57 -12.03 0.59
C GLU A 78 -15.15 -11.46 0.48
N GLN A 79 -14.37 -11.89 -0.51
CA GLN A 79 -13.02 -11.37 -0.75
C GLN A 79 -13.02 -9.88 -1.08
N ALA A 80 -14.00 -9.42 -1.85
CA ALA A 80 -14.16 -8.00 -2.16
C ALA A 80 -14.57 -7.18 -0.92
N GLU A 81 -15.44 -7.73 -0.07
CA GLU A 81 -15.87 -7.12 1.19
C GLU A 81 -14.71 -7.02 2.18
N ILE A 82 -13.94 -8.09 2.36
CA ILE A 82 -12.73 -8.09 3.19
C ILE A 82 -11.74 -7.03 2.70
N ALA A 83 -11.51 -6.95 1.39
CA ALA A 83 -10.62 -5.92 0.83
C ALA A 83 -11.15 -4.50 1.07
N ARG A 84 -12.47 -4.29 0.98
CA ARG A 84 -13.10 -2.99 1.29
C ARG A 84 -12.91 -2.63 2.77
N LEU A 85 -13.24 -3.55 3.68
CA LEU A 85 -13.15 -3.34 5.11
C LEU A 85 -11.71 -3.04 5.54
N ARG A 86 -10.72 -3.75 4.99
CA ARG A 86 -9.29 -3.47 5.25
C ARG A 86 -8.90 -2.04 4.85
N ARG A 87 -9.34 -1.57 3.68
CA ARG A 87 -9.07 -0.20 3.22
C ARG A 87 -9.71 0.85 4.11
N GLU A 88 -10.94 0.62 4.54
CA GLU A 88 -11.65 1.53 5.45
C GLU A 88 -10.97 1.60 6.81
N LEU A 89 -10.50 0.45 7.30
CA LEU A 89 -9.73 0.33 8.53
C LEU A 89 -8.42 1.13 8.43
N ASP A 90 -7.65 0.95 7.35
CA ASP A 90 -6.39 1.68 7.14
C ASP A 90 -6.61 3.20 7.05
N GLN A 91 -7.65 3.65 6.33
CA GLN A 91 -8.01 5.07 6.25
C GLN A 91 -8.39 5.64 7.62
N THR A 92 -9.16 4.88 8.40
CA THR A 92 -9.58 5.29 9.75
C THR A 92 -8.37 5.38 10.68
N ARG A 93 -7.44 4.43 10.61
CA ARG A 93 -6.18 4.48 11.36
C ARG A 93 -5.32 5.68 11.00
N GLN A 94 -5.19 6.01 9.72
CA GLN A 94 -4.45 7.21 9.29
C GLN A 94 -5.08 8.50 9.80
N ARG A 95 -6.42 8.57 9.86
CA ARG A 95 -7.11 9.72 10.44
C ARG A 95 -6.85 9.83 11.94
N LEU A 96 -6.90 8.70 12.64
CA LEU A 96 -6.63 8.61 14.08
C LEU A 96 -5.20 9.07 14.39
N ASP A 97 -4.20 8.54 13.69
CA ASP A 97 -2.79 8.94 13.81
C ASP A 97 -2.58 10.45 13.59
N ARG A 98 -3.24 11.00 12.57
CA ARG A 98 -3.22 12.45 12.29
C ARG A 98 -3.84 13.26 13.43
N THR A 99 -4.95 12.81 14.00
CA THR A 99 -5.61 13.49 15.12
C THR A 99 -4.77 13.41 16.40
N GLU A 100 -4.15 12.26 16.67
CA GLU A 100 -3.24 12.09 17.80
C GLU A 100 -2.03 13.02 17.68
N THR A 101 -1.41 13.09 16.50
CA THR A 101 -0.33 14.04 16.21
C THR A 101 -0.75 15.49 16.45
N ALA A 102 -1.97 15.87 16.02
CA ALA A 102 -2.48 17.21 16.26
C ALA A 102 -2.65 17.51 17.76
N LEU A 103 -3.17 16.55 18.53
CA LEU A 103 -3.31 16.68 19.99
C LEU A 103 -1.95 16.81 20.68
N GLU A 104 -0.94 16.07 20.24
CA GLU A 104 0.43 16.22 20.78
C GLU A 104 0.99 17.62 20.54
N ILE A 105 0.80 18.17 19.34
CA ILE A 105 1.24 19.53 19.01
C ILE A 105 0.53 20.54 19.90
N MET A 106 -0.79 20.41 20.07
CA MET A 106 -1.57 21.28 20.97
C MET A 106 -1.10 21.17 22.42
N GLY A 107 -0.78 19.97 22.90
CA GLY A 107 -0.22 19.75 24.23
C GLY A 107 1.12 20.46 24.41
N LYS A 108 2.04 20.33 23.45
CA LYS A 108 3.35 21.01 23.45
C LYS A 108 3.20 22.53 23.40
N ALA A 109 2.28 23.05 22.58
CA ALA A 109 2.01 24.48 22.51
C ALA A 109 1.47 25.03 23.83
N ARG A 110 0.58 24.29 24.50
CA ARG A 110 0.08 24.67 25.83
C ARG A 110 1.20 24.70 26.88
N ALA A 111 2.05 23.67 26.93
CA ALA A 111 3.17 23.63 27.87
C ALA A 111 4.11 24.81 27.67
N LEU A 112 4.43 25.15 26.40
CA LEU A 112 5.24 26.32 26.08
C LEU A 112 4.61 27.63 26.56
N LEU A 113 3.28 27.78 26.45
CA LEU A 113 2.58 28.97 26.94
C LEU A 113 2.60 29.06 28.48
N GLU A 114 2.49 27.93 29.17
CA GLU A 114 2.63 27.85 30.64
C GLU A 114 4.04 28.28 31.06
N ASP A 115 5.09 27.77 30.42
CA ASP A 115 6.49 28.16 30.70
C ASP A 115 6.74 29.67 30.49
N ILE A 116 6.21 30.24 29.39
CA ILE A 116 6.33 31.69 29.12
C ILE A 116 5.58 32.49 30.19
N SER A 117 4.38 32.08 30.60
CA SER A 117 3.61 32.73 31.64
C SER A 117 4.35 32.74 32.98
N GLU A 118 4.88 31.58 33.41
CA GLU A 118 5.64 31.47 34.66
C GLU A 118 6.89 32.36 34.64
N SER A 119 7.61 32.41 33.52
CA SER A 119 8.78 33.27 33.38
C SER A 119 8.44 34.77 33.54
N ALA A 120 7.30 35.21 33.00
CA ALA A 120 6.83 36.60 33.10
C ALA A 120 6.42 36.99 34.54
N ASP A 121 5.83 36.05 35.30
CA ASP A 121 5.47 36.26 36.71
C ASP A 121 6.69 36.33 37.64
N THR A 122 7.76 35.58 37.33
CA THR A 122 9.01 35.66 38.12
C THR A 122 9.74 37.00 37.93
N GLU A 123 9.76 37.55 36.72
CA GLU A 123 10.35 38.85 36.38
C GLU A 123 9.65 40.01 37.12
N THR A 124 8.31 39.98 37.18
CA THR A 124 7.51 41.01 37.86
C THR A 124 7.65 40.97 39.39
N LYS A 125 7.78 39.79 40.00
CA LYS A 125 8.06 39.67 41.45
C LYS A 125 9.44 40.20 41.83
N ARG A 126 10.45 40.03 40.97
CA ARG A 126 11.82 40.53 41.22
C ARG A 126 11.91 42.05 41.24
N LYS A 127 11.12 42.75 40.41
CA LYS A 127 11.11 44.22 40.32
C LYS A 127 10.35 44.92 41.46
N LYS A 128 9.60 44.18 42.28
CA LYS A 128 8.83 44.71 43.42
C LYS A 128 9.52 44.56 44.78
N ARG A 129 10.72 43.97 44.84
CA ARG A 129 11.58 43.89 46.02
C ARG A 129 12.65 44.96 45.96
#